data_AF-A0AA37NET3-F1
#
_entry.id   AF-A0AA37NET3-F1
#
_cell.length_a   1.000
_cell.length_b   1.000
_cell.length_c   1.000
_cell.angle_alpha   90.00
_cell.angle_beta   90.00
_cell.angle_gamma   90.00
#
_symmetry.space_group_name_H-M   'P 1'
#
loop_
_entity.id
_entity.type
_entity.pdbx_description
1 polymer ?
#
loop_
_entity_poly.entity_id
_entity_poly.type
_entity_poly.pdbx_seq_one_letter_code
_entity_poly.pdbx_strand_id
1 'polypeptide(L)' 'MCGLLILKYLRNLSDESVVEQWSENAYYQYFCGMQKFTPVAPCAASELVHFRNRIGEKGLNSFSRKASV' A
#
# COMPACT_ATOMS: atom_id res chain seq x y z
N MET A 1 0.73 -5.14 3.78
CA MET A 1 1.69 -4.69 2.74
C MET A 1 1.11 -4.69 1.33
N CYS A 2 0.54 -5.79 0.83
CA CYS A 2 -0.06 -5.80 -0.52
C CYS A 2 -1.18 -4.75 -0.72
N GLY A 3 -2.06 -4.57 0.27
CA GLY A 3 -3.13 -3.56 0.20
C GLY A 3 -2.61 -2.13 0.02
N LEU A 4 -1.50 -1.77 0.69
CA LEU A 4 -0.85 -0.46 0.55
C LEU A 4 -0.29 -0.26 -0.86
N LEU A 5 0.34 -1.28 -1.44
CA LEU A 5 0.83 -1.21 -2.81
C LEU A 5 -0.33 -1.01 -3.81
N ILE A 6 -1.45 -1.70 -3.63
CA ILE A 6 -2.64 -1.52 -4.48
C ILE A 6 -3.16 -0.09 -4.34
N LEU A 7 -3.33 0.42 -3.12
CA LEU A 7 -3.79 1.78 -2.85
C LEU A 7 -2.86 2.83 -3.47
N LYS A 8 -1.55 2.60 -3.38
CA LYS A 8 -0.53 3.42 -4.03
C LYS A 8 -0.77 3.51 -5.54
N TYR A 9 -0.97 2.38 -6.21
CA TYR A 9 -1.22 2.36 -7.66
C TYR A 9 -2.57 2.97 -8.02
N LEU A 10 -3.64 2.66 -7.28
CA LEU A 10 -4.99 3.18 -7.54
C LEU A 10 -5.08 4.71 -7.40
N ARG A 11 -4.31 5.28 -6.46
CA ARG A 11 -4.34 6.71 -6.16
C ARG A 11 -3.12 7.47 -6.72
N ASN A 12 -2.20 6.76 -7.35
CA ASN A 12 -0.93 7.27 -7.86
C ASN A 12 -0.14 8.09 -6.81
N LEU A 13 -0.02 7.55 -5.59
CA LEU A 13 0.65 8.19 -4.45
C LEU A 13 2.10 7.71 -4.30
N SER A 14 2.92 8.44 -3.53
CA SER A 14 4.23 7.95 -3.09
C SER A 14 4.10 6.94 -1.94
N ASP A 15 5.20 6.21 -1.65
CA ASP A 15 5.23 5.24 -0.55
C ASP A 15 5.06 5.92 0.82
N GLU A 16 5.54 7.15 0.97
CA GLU A 16 5.38 7.95 2.19
C GLU A 16 3.93 8.42 2.33
N SER A 17 3.36 9.01 1.28
CA SER A 17 2.01 9.55 1.32
C SER A 17 0.94 8.47 1.50
N VAL A 18 1.15 7.26 0.95
CA VAL A 18 0.18 6.17 1.17
C VAL A 18 0.20 5.67 2.62
N VAL A 19 1.37 5.65 3.27
CA VAL A 19 1.53 5.25 4.67
C VAL A 19 0.92 6.30 5.60
N GLU A 20 1.14 7.57 5.33
CA GLU A 20 0.54 8.70 6.06
C GLU A 20 -1.00 8.68 5.94
N GLN A 21 -1.52 8.67 4.69
CA GLN A 21 -2.96 8.62 4.47
C GLN A 21 -3.62 7.36 5.02
N TRP A 22 -2.90 6.24 5.11
CA TRP A 22 -3.44 5.04 5.75
C TRP A 22 -3.72 5.28 7.25
N SER A 23 -2.84 5.99 7.94
CA SER A 23 -3.02 6.31 9.37
C SER A 23 -4.16 7.29 9.60
N GLU A 24 -4.41 8.19 8.65
CA GLU A 24 -5.48 9.20 8.72
C GLU A 24 -6.84 8.67 8.25
N ASN A 25 -6.86 7.66 7.37
CA ASN A 25 -8.08 7.25 6.66
C ASN A 25 -8.54 5.83 7.04
N ALA A 26 -9.65 5.75 7.78
CA ALA A 26 -10.25 4.49 8.19
C ALA A 26 -10.66 3.58 7.01
N TYR A 27 -10.99 4.14 5.84
CA TYR A 27 -11.31 3.36 4.65
C TYR A 27 -10.10 2.58 4.13
N TYR A 28 -8.91 3.18 4.18
CA TYR A 28 -7.67 2.51 3.75
C TYR A 28 -7.29 1.39 4.70
N GLN A 29 -7.52 1.58 6.00
CA GLN A 29 -7.32 0.54 7.00
C GLN A 29 -8.28 -0.62 6.78
N TYR A 30 -9.56 -0.33 6.57
CA TYR A 30 -10.58 -1.34 6.28
C TYR A 30 -10.26 -2.11 4.98
N PHE A 31 -9.83 -1.42 3.93
CA PHE A 31 -9.39 -2.06 2.68
C PHE A 31 -8.20 -3.00 2.90
N CYS A 32 -7.30 -2.65 3.81
CA CYS A 32 -6.18 -3.51 4.21
C CYS A 32 -6.59 -4.66 5.15
N GLY A 33 -7.88 -4.79 5.49
CA GLY A 33 -8.42 -5.84 6.34
C GLY A 33 -8.41 -5.52 7.84
N MET A 34 -8.17 -4.27 8.23
CA MET A 34 -8.21 -3.88 9.64
C MET A 34 -9.64 -3.77 10.15
N GLN A 35 -9.92 -4.41 11.28
CA GLN A 35 -11.23 -4.35 11.94
C GLN A 35 -11.39 -3.14 12.88
N LYS A 36 -10.27 -2.55 13.31
CA LYS A 36 -10.25 -1.41 14.23
C LYS A 36 -9.38 -0.30 13.64
N PHE A 37 -9.89 0.92 13.72
CA PHE A 37 -9.13 2.10 13.34
C PHE A 37 -7.97 2.32 14.30
N THR A 38 -6.76 2.42 13.76
CA THR A 38 -5.52 2.67 14.49
C THR A 38 -4.81 3.85 13.83
N PRO A 39 -4.69 5.01 14.49
CA PRO A 39 -4.05 6.20 13.93
C PRO A 39 -2.52 6.12 14.04
N VAL A 40 -1.95 4.98 13.65
CA VAL A 40 -0.50 4.74 13.68
C VAL A 40 -0.09 4.22 12.30
N ALA A 41 1.08 4.63 11.83
CA ALA A 41 1.61 4.14 10.56
C ALA A 41 1.73 2.59 10.59
N PRO A 42 1.28 1.90 9.54
CA PRO A 42 1.28 0.43 9.51
C PRO A 42 2.68 -0.17 9.32
N CYS A 43 3.60 0.60 8.72
CA CYS A 43 4.99 0.24 8.45
C CYS A 43 5.80 1.49 8.11
N ALA A 44 7.13 1.38 8.09
CA ALA A 44 7.95 2.43 7.50
C ALA A 44 7.83 2.41 5.96
N ALA A 45 7.87 3.58 5.32
CA ALA A 45 7.82 3.68 3.85
C ALA A 45 8.99 2.92 3.18
N SER A 46 10.15 2.84 3.84
CA SER A 46 11.30 2.05 3.39
C SER A 46 11.01 0.55 3.30
N GLU A 47 10.14 0.01 4.15
CA GLU A 47 9.74 -1.40 4.09
C GLU A 47 8.95 -1.72 2.83
N LEU A 48 8.19 -0.77 2.29
CA LEU A 48 7.48 -0.95 1.01
C LEU A 48 8.48 -1.10 -0.15
N VAL A 49 9.58 -0.35 -0.12
CA VAL A 49 10.66 -0.45 -1.12
C VAL A 49 11.36 -1.81 -1.02
N HIS A 50 11.69 -2.26 0.19
CA HIS A 50 12.28 -3.58 0.41
C HIS A 50 11.34 -4.71 -0.01
N PHE A 51 10.04 -4.58 0.30
CA PHE A 51 9.02 -5.55 -0.07
C PHE A 51 8.85 -5.64 -1.58
N ARG A 52 8.86 -4.51 -2.30
CA ARG A 52 8.87 -4.45 -3.77
C ARG A 52 10.08 -5.17 -4.35
N ASN A 53 11.28 -4.91 -3.81
CA ASN A 53 12.50 -5.55 -4.28
C ASN A 53 12.49 -7.07 -4.04
N ARG A 54 11.86 -7.52 -2.95
CA ARG A 54 11.72 -8.95 -2.62
C ARG A 54 10.72 -9.68 -3.53
N ILE A 55 9.64 -9.03 -3.92
CA ILE A 55 8.64 -9.61 -4.84
C ILE A 55 9.17 -9.66 -6.29
N GLY A 56 10.09 -8.76 -6.62
CA GLY A 56 10.67 -8.62 -7.96
C GLY A 56 9.71 -8.02 -8.97
N GLU A 57 10.25 -7.61 -10.13
CA GLU A 57 9.48 -6.91 -11.17
C GLU A 57 8.30 -7.73 -11.70
N LYS A 58 8.42 -9.07 -11.77
CA LYS A 58 7.32 -9.93 -12.23
C LYS A 58 6.09 -9.83 -11.34
N GLY A 59 6.26 -9.82 -10.02
CA GLY A 59 5.13 -9.68 -9.10
C GLY A 59 4.60 -8.25 -9.07
N LEU A 60 5.47 -7.24 -9.18
CA LEU A 60 5.03 -5.84 -9.30
C LEU A 60 4.22 -5.57 -10.57
N ASN A 61 4.67 -6.11 -11.70
CA ASN A 61 4.00 -5.97 -12.99
C ASN A 61 2.63 -6.65 -12.99
N SER A 62 2.45 -7.72 -12.20
CA SER A 62 1.15 -8.36 -12.04
C SER A 62 0.14 -7.49 -11.28
N PHE A 63 0.61 -6.68 -10.33
CA PHE A 63 -0.21 -5.66 -9.65
C PHE A 63 -0.54 -4.49 -10.57
N SER A 64 0.47 -3.97 -11.28
CA SER A 64 0.31 -2.85 -12.20
C SER A 64 -0.67 -3.18 -13.35
N ARG A 65 -0.59 -4.39 -13.93
CA ARG A 65 -1.50 -4.81 -15.02
C ARG A 65 -2.96 -4.95 -14.61
N LYS A 66 -3.24 -5.32 -13.35
CA LYS A 66 -4.62 -5.55 -12.87
C LYS A 66 -5.33 -4.26 -12.46
N ALA A 67 -4.61 -3.16 -12.26
CA ALA A 67 -5.20 -1.88 -11.88
C ALA A 67 -5.60 -1.00 -13.08
N SER A 68 -5.19 -1.35 -14.31
CA SER A 68 -5.56 -0.65 -15.55
C SER A 68 -6.68 -1.35 -16.36
N VAL A 69 -7.46 -2.22 -15.72
CA VAL A 69 -8.66 -2.85 -16.32
C VAL A 69 -9.90 -2.43 -15.54
#